data_AF-A0A081AE24-F1
#
_entry.id   AF-A0A081AE24-F1
#
_cell.length_a   1.000
_cell.length_b   1.000
_cell.length_c   1.000
_cell.angle_alpha   90.00
_cell.angle_beta   90.00
_cell.angle_gamma   90.00
#
_symmetry.space_group_name_H-M   'P 1'
#
loop_
_entity.id
_entity.type
_entity.pdbx_description
1 polymer ?
#
loop_
_entity_poly.entity_id
_entity_poly.type
_entity_poly.pdbx_seq_one_letter_code
_entity_poly.pdbx_strand_id
1 'polypeptide(L)'
;MAWLNAGGVNMQNFSAGVAAPKPPVASSMGLLVDAARMLCRYAQEFYAQPVRDVLESVLDLVQQLDGWHSWMASDIPHIVFWINSVLEQFRSQVHFSNGDIHTTSLQTTLAFPSMTVSCRM
;
A
#
# COMPACT_ATOMS: atom_id res chain seq x y z
N MET A 1 -0.48 -15.98 -6.69
CA MET A 1 -1.75 -16.00 -5.94
C MET A 1 -1.63 -16.55 -4.51
N ALA A 2 -0.69 -17.45 -4.18
CA ALA A 2 -0.56 -18.00 -2.82
C ALA A 2 -0.16 -16.96 -1.75
N TRP A 3 0.68 -15.98 -2.09
CA TRP A 3 1.17 -14.96 -1.15
C TRP A 3 0.07 -14.01 -0.64
N LEU A 4 -0.94 -13.72 -1.47
CA LEU A 4 -2.10 -12.89 -1.13
C LEU A 4 -2.94 -13.48 0.01
N ASN A 5 -2.85 -14.81 0.21
CA ASN A 5 -3.57 -15.54 1.25
C ASN A 5 -2.71 -15.83 2.49
N ALA A 6 -1.42 -15.50 2.47
CA ALA A 6 -0.44 -15.96 3.46
C ALA A 6 0.00 -14.89 4.47
N GLY A 7 -0.31 -13.61 4.24
CA GLY A 7 0.13 -12.51 5.10
C GLY A 7 -0.99 -11.95 5.98
N GLY A 8 -0.91 -12.18 7.29
CA GLY A 8 -1.75 -11.51 8.28
C GLY A 8 -1.06 -11.54 9.65
N VAL A 9 -1.05 -10.41 10.35
CA VAL A 9 -0.60 -10.30 11.75
C VAL A 9 -1.83 -10.01 12.59
N ASN A 10 -1.97 -10.70 13.73
CA ASN A 10 -3.04 -10.42 14.68
C ASN A 10 -2.75 -9.09 15.39
N MET A 11 -3.38 -8.00 14.93
CA MET A 11 -3.25 -6.66 15.52
C MET A 11 -3.99 -6.50 16.86
N GLN A 12 -4.74 -7.51 17.32
CA GLN A 12 -5.48 -7.44 18.59
C GLN A 12 -4.65 -7.90 19.79
N ASN A 13 -3.65 -8.77 19.59
CA ASN A 13 -2.88 -9.33 20.72
C ASN A 13 -1.39 -9.58 20.42
N PHE A 14 -0.88 -9.24 19.23
CA PHE A 14 0.54 -9.39 18.84
C PHE A 14 1.15 -10.79 19.10
N SER A 15 0.33 -11.81 19.37
CA SER A 15 0.76 -13.15 19.72
C SER A 15 0.99 -13.98 18.46
N ALA A 16 2.18 -14.56 18.35
CA ALA A 16 2.57 -15.46 17.26
C ALA A 16 1.76 -16.77 17.20
N GLY A 17 0.96 -17.08 18.23
CA GLY A 17 0.22 -18.34 18.38
C GLY A 17 -1.24 -18.32 17.95
N VAL A 18 -1.78 -17.19 17.50
CA VAL A 18 -3.16 -17.12 16.99
C VAL A 18 -3.11 -16.80 15.51
N ALA A 19 -3.56 -17.73 14.67
CA ALA A 19 -3.70 -17.49 13.25
C ALA A 19 -4.48 -16.18 13.05
N ALA A 20 -3.83 -15.19 12.46
CA ALA A 20 -4.47 -13.92 12.17
C ALA A 20 -5.72 -14.20 11.33
N PRO A 21 -6.87 -13.58 11.63
CA PRO A 21 -8.03 -13.66 10.76
C PRO A 21 -7.57 -13.31 9.35
N LYS A 22 -7.90 -14.19 8.40
CA LYS A 22 -7.55 -13.95 7.00
C LYS A 22 -8.12 -12.58 6.61
N PRO A 23 -7.29 -11.63 6.13
CA PRO A 23 -7.79 -10.35 5.72
C PRO A 23 -8.89 -10.56 4.67
N PRO A 24 -10.03 -9.87 4.77
CA PRO A 24 -11.03 -9.92 3.71
C PRO A 24 -10.37 -9.47 2.40
N VAL A 25 -10.61 -10.22 1.33
CA VAL A 25 -10.10 -9.87 0.01
C VAL A 25 -10.81 -8.60 -0.42
N ALA A 26 -10.05 -7.55 -0.76
CA ALA A 26 -10.62 -6.33 -1.29
C ALA A 26 -11.42 -6.65 -2.57
N SER A 27 -12.73 -6.43 -2.52
CA SER A 27 -13.66 -6.68 -3.62
C SER A 27 -14.14 -5.40 -4.31
N SER A 28 -13.71 -4.24 -3.81
CA SER A 28 -14.05 -2.92 -4.34
C SER A 28 -12.93 -1.92 -4.07
N MET A 29 -12.91 -0.82 -4.82
CA MET A 29 -12.00 0.30 -4.56
C MET A 29 -12.25 0.97 -3.22
N GLY A 30 -13.51 1.11 -2.79
CA GLY A 30 -13.85 1.64 -1.46
C GLY A 30 -13.17 0.87 -0.32
N LEU A 31 -13.17 -0.47 -0.38
CA LEU A 31 -12.45 -1.29 0.60
C LEU A 31 -10.93 -1.08 0.55
N LEU A 32 -10.39 -0.82 -0.65
CA LEU A 32 -8.96 -0.54 -0.81
C LEU A 32 -8.58 0.83 -0.25
N VAL A 33 -9.40 1.86 -0.49
CA VAL A 33 -9.26 3.20 0.10
C VAL A 33 -9.32 3.12 1.62
N ASP A 34 -10.29 2.40 2.17
CA ASP A 34 -10.45 2.26 3.62
C ASP A 34 -9.26 1.51 4.25
N ALA A 35 -8.76 0.45 3.60
CA ALA A 35 -7.57 -0.27 4.04
C ALA A 35 -6.32 0.62 4.00
N ALA A 36 -6.10 1.38 2.92
CA ALA A 36 -4.98 2.32 2.81
C ALA A 36 -5.07 3.43 3.87
N ARG A 37 -6.27 3.93 4.14
CA ARG A 37 -6.51 4.94 5.19
C ARG A 37 -6.21 4.39 6.57
N MET A 38 -6.63 3.15 6.87
CA MET A 38 -6.31 2.48 8.12
C MET A 38 -4.80 2.27 8.29
N LEU A 39 -4.10 1.86 7.21
CA LEU A 39 -2.65 1.72 7.22
C LEU A 39 -1.93 3.05 7.49
N CYS A 40 -2.38 4.14 6.87
CA CYS A 40 -1.83 5.48 7.15
C CYS A 40 -2.05 5.89 8.61
N ARG A 41 -3.24 5.63 9.17
CA ARG A 41 -3.52 5.92 10.59
C ARG A 41 -2.58 5.16 11.52
N TYR A 42 -2.39 3.86 11.27
CA TYR A 42 -1.43 3.06 12.01
C TYR A 42 0.01 3.58 11.85
N ALA A 43 0.39 3.99 10.64
CA ALA A 43 1.72 4.51 10.34
C ALA A 43 2.06 5.79 11.11
N GLN A 44 1.07 6.66 11.33
CA GLN A 44 1.23 7.89 12.09
C GLN A 44 1.62 7.61 13.56
N GLU A 45 1.21 6.48 14.11
CA GLU A 45 1.56 6.09 15.48
C GLU A 45 2.91 5.38 15.56
N PHE A 46 3.25 4.53 14.59
CA PHE A 46 4.34 3.55 14.74
C PHE A 46 5.52 3.69 13.77
N TYR A 47 5.40 4.44 12.66
CA TYR A 47 6.46 4.52 11.65
C TYR A 47 7.19 5.87 11.63
N ALA A 48 8.39 5.89 11.06
CA ALA A 48 9.17 7.11 10.82
C ALA A 48 8.59 7.91 9.65
N GLN A 49 8.83 9.23 9.65
CA GLN A 49 8.26 10.15 8.66
C GLN A 49 8.41 9.68 7.19
N PRO A 50 9.58 9.22 6.72
CA PRO A 50 9.72 8.85 5.31
C PRO A 50 8.85 7.64 4.89
N VAL A 51 8.52 6.76 5.83
CA VAL A 51 7.59 5.64 5.58
C VAL A 51 6.15 6.16 5.51
N ARG A 52 5.81 7.15 6.34
CA ARG A 52 4.49 7.81 6.30
C ARG A 52 4.27 8.48 4.97
N ASP A 53 5.27 9.20 4.46
CA ASP A 53 5.17 9.92 3.18
C ASP A 53 4.88 8.95 2.01
N VAL A 54 5.51 7.76 2.01
CA VAL A 54 5.22 6.70 1.01
C VAL A 54 3.79 6.19 1.14
N LEU A 55 3.33 5.92 2.37
CA LEU A 55 1.99 5.39 2.60
C LEU A 55 0.89 6.42 2.28
N GLU A 56 1.12 7.69 2.57
CA GLU A 56 0.25 8.79 2.17
C GLU A 56 0.18 8.92 0.64
N SER A 57 1.32 8.78 -0.04
CA SER A 57 1.34 8.75 -1.51
C SER A 57 0.54 7.58 -2.09
N VAL A 58 0.58 6.41 -1.45
CA VAL A 58 -0.28 5.26 -1.83
C VAL A 58 -1.75 5.60 -1.62
N LEU A 59 -2.10 6.19 -0.47
CA LEU A 59 -3.49 6.57 -0.18
C LEU A 59 -4.03 7.56 -1.20
N ASP A 60 -3.25 8.60 -1.52
CA ASP A 60 -3.63 9.62 -2.50
C ASP A 60 -3.86 9.00 -3.88
N LEU A 61 -2.99 8.09 -4.31
CA LEU A 61 -3.15 7.40 -5.59
C LEU A 61 -4.40 6.52 -5.61
N VAL A 62 -4.65 5.74 -4.56
CA VAL A 62 -5.83 4.85 -4.50
C VAL A 62 -7.12 5.68 -4.51
N GLN A 63 -7.14 6.84 -3.85
CA GLN A 63 -8.27 7.78 -3.90
C GLN A 63 -8.47 8.36 -5.31
N GLN A 64 -7.38 8.69 -6.02
CA GLN A 64 -7.47 9.14 -7.41
C GLN A 64 -8.03 8.05 -8.32
N LEU A 65 -7.55 6.80 -8.18
CA LEU A 65 -8.04 5.67 -8.96
C LEU A 65 -9.54 5.44 -8.74
N ASP A 66 -10.02 5.51 -7.49
CA ASP A 66 -11.45 5.38 -7.16
C ASP A 66 -12.31 6.44 -7.88
N GLY A 67 -11.82 7.68 -8.01
CA GLY A 67 -12.51 8.76 -8.70
C GLY A 67 -12.42 8.73 -10.24
N TRP A 68 -11.47 7.99 -10.82
CA TRP A 68 -11.17 8.04 -12.25
C TRP A 68 -11.96 7.04 -13.10
N HIS A 69 -12.28 5.87 -12.56
CA HIS A 69 -12.90 4.81 -13.34
C HIS A 69 -13.79 3.91 -12.49
N SER A 70 -14.81 3.31 -13.12
CA SER A 70 -15.59 2.24 -12.49
C SER A 70 -14.83 0.91 -12.63
N TRP A 71 -14.09 0.55 -11.59
CA TRP A 71 -13.31 -0.68 -11.54
C TRP A 71 -14.20 -1.92 -11.34
N MET A 72 -13.93 -2.98 -12.10
CA MET A 72 -14.59 -4.27 -11.88
C MET A 72 -13.94 -4.99 -10.70
N ALA A 73 -14.71 -5.83 -10.01
CA ALA A 73 -14.18 -6.65 -8.92
C ALA A 73 -13.01 -7.54 -9.35
N SER A 74 -12.92 -7.91 -10.63
CA SER A 74 -11.79 -8.64 -11.22
C SER A 74 -10.51 -7.83 -11.32
N ASP A 75 -10.61 -6.49 -11.36
CA ASP A 75 -9.46 -5.59 -11.52
C ASP A 75 -8.78 -5.32 -10.17
N ILE A 76 -9.55 -5.34 -9.09
CA ILE A 76 -9.09 -5.01 -7.74
C ILE A 76 -7.88 -5.86 -7.31
N PRO A 77 -7.83 -7.19 -7.52
CA PRO A 77 -6.66 -8.00 -7.18
C PRO A 77 -5.38 -7.57 -7.92
N HIS A 78 -5.49 -7.03 -9.13
CA HIS A 78 -4.33 -6.53 -9.89
C HIS A 78 -3.79 -5.24 -9.29
N ILE A 79 -4.67 -4.33 -8.86
CA ILE A 79 -4.28 -3.09 -8.16
C ILE A 79 -3.63 -3.45 -6.82
N VAL A 80 -4.22 -4.36 -6.05
CA VAL A 80 -3.64 -4.85 -4.78
C VAL A 80 -2.28 -5.50 -5.00
N PHE A 81 -2.12 -6.30 -6.06
CA PHE A 81 -0.83 -6.88 -6.43
C PHE A 81 0.22 -5.80 -6.70
N TRP A 82 -0.16 -4.76 -7.45
CA TRP A 82 0.75 -3.67 -7.80
C TRP A 82 1.15 -2.84 -6.59
N ILE A 83 0.22 -2.43 -5.72
CA ILE A 83 0.51 -1.68 -4.49
C ILE A 83 1.50 -2.47 -3.62
N ASN A 84 1.23 -3.75 -3.40
CA ASN A 84 2.12 -4.61 -2.62
C ASN A 84 3.52 -4.74 -3.26
N SER A 85 3.59 -4.78 -4.59
CA SER A 85 4.87 -4.83 -5.30
C SER A 85 5.69 -3.56 -5.09
N VAL A 86 5.05 -2.39 -5.09
CA VAL A 86 5.74 -1.11 -4.82
C VAL A 86 6.23 -1.04 -3.36
N LEU A 87 5.38 -1.43 -2.40
CA LEU A 87 5.77 -1.46 -0.98
C LEU A 87 6.90 -2.46 -0.70
N GLU A 88 6.90 -3.61 -1.37
CA GLU A 88 7.97 -4.59 -1.26
C GLU A 88 9.29 -4.09 -1.88
N GLN A 89 9.22 -3.36 -2.99
CA GLN A 89 10.38 -2.71 -3.59
C GLN A 89 10.98 -1.66 -2.65
N PHE A 90 10.13 -0.81 -2.04
CA PHE A 90 10.56 0.14 -1.02
C PHE A 90 11.27 -0.58 0.14
N ARG A 91 10.64 -1.63 0.71
CA ARG A 91 11.22 -2.42 1.79
C ARG A 91 12.58 -3.01 1.42
N SER A 92 12.68 -3.57 0.22
CA SER A 92 13.92 -4.15 -0.30
C SER A 92 15.01 -3.09 -0.45
N GLN A 93 14.70 -1.93 -1.02
CA GLN A 93 15.65 -0.84 -1.19
C GLN A 93 16.14 -0.30 0.16
N VAL A 94 15.26 -0.11 1.15
CA VAL A 94 15.67 0.30 2.50
C VAL A 94 16.64 -0.71 3.12
N HIS A 95 16.37 -2.00 2.92
CA HIS A 95 17.24 -3.08 3.40
C HIS A 95 18.62 -3.05 2.71
N PHE A 96 18.66 -2.87 1.38
CA PHE A 96 19.92 -2.77 0.63
C PHE A 96 20.70 -1.48 0.93
N SER A 97 20.01 -0.39 1.23
CA SER A 97 20.61 0.90 1.57
C SER A 97 21.07 0.99 3.04
N ASN A 98 21.16 -0.15 3.73
CA ASN A 98 21.56 -0.23 5.14
C ASN A 98 20.76 0.71 6.07
N GLY A 99 19.47 0.92 5.76
CA GLY A 99 18.59 1.77 6.54
C GLY A 99 18.50 3.25 6.13
N ASP A 100 19.01 3.66 4.95
CA ASP A 100 18.67 4.99 4.42
C ASP A 100 17.24 5.02 3.88
N ILE A 101 16.31 5.37 4.77
CA ILE A 101 14.87 5.41 4.48
C ILE A 101 14.50 6.66 3.68
N HIS A 102 15.26 7.75 3.80
CA HIS A 102 14.90 9.04 3.21
C HIS A 102 15.05 9.04 1.69
N THR A 103 16.20 8.61 1.18
CA THR A 103 16.45 8.53 -0.27
C THR A 103 15.53 7.51 -0.94
N THR A 104 15.32 6.39 -0.29
CA THR A 104 14.43 5.30 -0.75
C THR A 104 12.96 5.73 -0.80
N SER A 105 12.50 6.50 0.19
CA SER A 105 11.15 7.06 0.24
C SER A 105 10.89 7.97 -0.96
N LEU A 106 11.80 8.92 -1.23
CA LEU A 106 11.70 9.82 -2.37
C LEU A 106 11.63 9.05 -3.71
N GLN A 107 12.50 8.06 -3.91
CA GLN A 107 12.49 7.25 -5.13
C GLN A 107 11.17 6.48 -5.31
N THR A 108 10.64 5.94 -4.22
CA THR A 108 9.37 5.20 -4.24
C THR A 108 8.19 6.12 -4.51
N THR A 109 8.15 7.30 -3.87
CA THR A 109 7.12 8.30 -4.10
C THR A 109 7.11 8.77 -5.56
N LEU A 110 8.29 8.96 -6.16
CA LEU A 110 8.45 9.31 -7.57
C LEU A 110 8.10 8.15 -8.53
N ALA A 111 8.14 6.90 -8.06
CA ALA A 111 7.75 5.74 -8.84
C ALA A 111 6.23 5.53 -8.88
N PHE A 112 5.47 6.20 -7.98
CA PHE A 112 4.04 6.32 -8.20
C PHE A 112 3.82 7.17 -9.45
N PRO A 113 3.00 6.72 -10.40
CA PRO A 113 2.70 7.52 -11.57
C PRO A 113 2.14 8.85 -11.06
N SER A 114 2.92 9.93 -11.23
CA SER A 114 2.39 11.27 -11.15
C SER A 114 1.36 11.36 -12.27
N MET A 115 0.11 11.08 -11.92
CA MET A 115 -1.04 11.29 -12.77
C MET A 115 -1.30 12.78 -13.04
N THR A 116 -0.38 13.65 -12.63
CA THR A 116 -0.10 14.96 -13.18
C THR A 116 0.93 14.85 -14.31
N VAL A 117 0.51 14.43 -15.50
CA VAL A 117 0.76 15.08 -16.80
C VAL A 117 0.14 14.22 -17.92
N SER A 118 -0.70 14.89 -18.72
CA SER A 118 -1.19 14.47 -20.05
C SER A 118 -2.64 13.95 -20.13
N CYS A 119 -3.60 14.77 -19.69
CA CYS A 119 -4.67 15.14 -20.62
C CYS A 119 -4.01 15.78 -21.85
N ARG A 120 -3.74 14.99 -22.88
CA ARG A 120 -3.46 15.50 -24.21
C ARG A 120 -4.38 14.78 -25.18
N MET A 121 -5.49 15.49 -25.44
CA MET A 121 -6.45 15.40 -26.55
C MET A 121 -7.14 14.06 -26.76
#